data_AF-A0A4Q5U6G6-F1
#
_entry.id   AF-A0A4Q5U6G6-F1
#
_cell.length_a   1.000
_cell.length_b   1.000
_cell.length_c   1.000
_cell.angle_alpha   90.00
_cell.angle_beta   90.00
_cell.angle_gamma   90.00
#
_symmetry.space_group_name_H-M   'P 1'
#
loop_
_entity.id
_entity.type
_entity.pdbx_description
1 polymer ?
#
loop_
_entity_poly.entity_id
_entity_poly.type
_entity_poly.pdbx_seq_one_letter_code
_entity_poly.pdbx_strand_id
1 'polypeptide(L)' 'MFRGYQVTDASGRVVLKKQVAPGTASPEINVSSLPAGWYLLELQGKTTERATFIKN' A
#
# COMPACT_ATOMS: atom_id res chain seq x y z
N MET A 1 -5.69 4.71 -13.77
CA MET A 1 -4.23 4.83 -13.57
C MET A 1 -3.96 5.08 -12.10
N PHE A 2 -3.04 4.30 -11.53
CA PHE A 2 -2.54 4.50 -10.18
C PHE A 2 -1.58 5.70 -10.13
N ARG A 3 -1.59 6.39 -9.00
CA ARG A 3 -0.77 7.56 -8.67
C ARG A 3 0.16 7.26 -7.49
N GLY A 4 -0.25 6.39 -6.59
CA GLY A 4 0.53 6.01 -5.42
C GLY A 4 -0.12 4.88 -4.64
N TYR A 5 0.54 4.51 -3.56
CA TYR A 5 -0.03 3.64 -2.54
C TYR A 5 0.44 4.05 -1.14
N GLN A 6 -0.33 3.64 -0.14
CA GLN A 6 0.07 3.69 1.26
C GLN A 6 -0.30 2.39 1.98
N VAL A 7 0.53 2.02 2.96
CA VAL A 7 0.29 0.89 3.86
C VAL A 7 0.22 1.42 5.27
N THR A 8 -0.84 1.06 5.97
CA THR A 8 -1.14 1.47 7.34
C THR A 8 -1.17 0.24 8.24
N ASP A 9 -0.50 0.30 9.39
CA ASP A 9 -0.53 -0.79 10.38
C ASP A 9 -1.83 -0.77 11.21
N ALA A 10 -2.01 -1.77 12.08
CA ALA A 10 -3.18 -1.90 12.94
C ALA A 10 -3.37 -0.75 13.94
N SER A 11 -2.32 0.06 14.21
CA SER A 11 -2.43 1.25 15.06
C SER A 11 -2.95 2.47 14.31
N GLY A 12 -3.16 2.37 12.99
CA GLY A 12 -3.52 3.48 12.12
C GLY A 12 -2.32 4.29 11.64
N ARG A 13 -1.08 3.84 11.90
CA ARG A 13 0.13 4.54 11.46
C ARG A 13 0.49 4.11 10.03
N VAL A 14 0.77 5.10 9.18
CA VAL A 14 1.32 4.85 7.84
C VAL A 14 2.77 4.40 7.97
N VAL A 15 3.04 3.17 7.53
CA VAL A 15 4.37 2.53 7.59
C VAL A 15 5.08 2.51 6.24
N LEU A 16 4.34 2.61 5.13
CA LEU A 16 4.90 2.71 3.80
C LEU A 16 4.04 3.66 2.95
N LYS A 17 4.68 4.53 2.16
CA LYS A 17 4.00 5.41 1.22
C LYS A 17 4.89 5.67 0.02
N LYS A 18 4.36 5.50 -1.19
CA LYS A 18 5.14 5.69 -2.42
C LYS A 18 4.25 6.22 -3.54
N GLN A 19 4.80 7.15 -4.33
CA GLN A 19 4.22 7.53 -5.61
C GLN A 19 4.67 6.55 -6.70
N VAL A 20 3.77 6.21 -7.62
CA VAL A 20 4.09 5.36 -8.77
C VAL A 20 4.20 6.21 -10.02
N ALA A 21 5.04 5.76 -10.96
CA ALA A 21 5.24 6.47 -12.20
C ALA A 21 3.92 6.53 -12.99
N PRO A 22 3.66 7.63 -13.72
CA PRO A 22 2.54 7.68 -14.65
C PRO A 22 2.64 6.53 -15.65
N GLY A 23 1.53 5.84 -15.92
CA GLY A 23 1.55 4.66 -16.80
C GLY A 23 1.70 3.32 -16.09
N THR A 24 2.04 3.28 -14.80
CA THR A 24 2.14 2.00 -14.07
C THR A 24 0.77 1.34 -13.92
N ALA A 25 0.60 0.19 -14.57
CA ALA A 25 -0.60 -0.63 -14.49
C ALA A 25 -0.64 -1.49 -13.22
N SER A 26 0.50 -2.07 -12.84
CA SER A 26 0.64 -2.96 -11.68
C SER A 26 1.86 -2.56 -10.85
N PRO A 27 1.68 -1.83 -9.74
CA PRO A 27 2.80 -1.46 -8.89
C PRO A 27 3.24 -2.62 -8.01
N GLU A 28 4.54 -2.88 -7.96
CA GLU A 28 5.13 -3.82 -6.99
C GLU A 28 5.32 -3.13 -5.63
N ILE A 29 4.85 -3.79 -4.57
CA ILE A 29 4.89 -3.29 -3.20
C ILE A 29 5.74 -4.24 -2.37
N ASN A 30 6.93 -3.79 -1.97
CA ASN A 30 7.80 -4.56 -1.11
C ASN A 30 7.44 -4.31 0.37
N VAL A 31 7.06 -5.37 1.07
CA VAL A 31 6.68 -5.37 2.50
C VAL A 31 7.62 -6.23 3.36
N SER A 32 8.80 -6.60 2.84
CA SER A 32 9.71 -7.53 3.53
C SER A 32 10.25 -6.99 4.86
N SER A 33 10.38 -5.66 4.99
CA SER A 33 10.83 -4.99 6.21
C SER A 33 9.72 -4.74 7.22
N LEU A 34 8.45 -5.02 6.88
CA LEU A 34 7.35 -4.83 7.80
C LEU A 34 7.30 -5.99 8.82
N PRO A 35 7.08 -5.71 10.12
CA PRO A 35 6.82 -6.74 11.11
C PRO A 35 5.62 -7.62 10.74
N ALA A 36 5.54 -8.81 11.33
CA ALA A 36 4.34 -9.63 11.21
C ALA A 36 3.13 -8.88 11.80
N GLY A 37 1.98 -8.95 11.13
CA GLY A 37 0.78 -8.23 11.55
C GLY A 37 -0.23 -7.96 10.45
N TRP A 38 -1.28 -7.24 10.83
CA TRP A 38 -2.36 -6.80 9.96
C TRP A 38 -2.09 -5.41 9.38
N TYR A 39 -2.37 -5.26 8.09
CA TYR A 39 -2.14 -4.02 7.36
C TYR A 39 -3.30 -3.68 6.43
N LEU A 40 -3.54 -2.38 6.28
CA LEU A 40 -4.39 -1.79 5.26
C LEU A 40 -3.53 -1.23 4.13
N LEU A 41 -3.71 -1.73 2.93
CA LEU A 41 -3.18 -1.17 1.70
C LEU A 41 -4.24 -0.27 1.05
N GLU A 42 -3.86 0.96 0.72
CA GLU A 42 -4.68 1.86 -0.08
C GLU A 42 -3.93 2.22 -1.37
N LEU A 43 -4.52 1.86 -2.51
CA LEU A 43 -4.05 2.22 -3.84
C LEU A 43 -4.74 3.53 -4.26
N GLN A 44 -3.94 4.56 -4.52
CA GLN A 44 -4.43 5.89 -4.86
C GLN A 44 -4.40 6.06 -6.38
N GLY A 45 -5.52 6.41 -7.00
CA GLY A 45 -5.62 6.62 -8.44
C GLY A 45 -6.71 7.64 -8.79
N LYS A 46 -7.50 7.35 -9.84
CA LYS A 46 -8.75 8.08 -10.11
C LYS A 46 -9.79 7.81 -9.02
N THR A 47 -9.77 6.59 -8.50
CA THR A 47 -10.49 6.12 -7.32
C THR A 47 -9.47 5.60 -6.33
N THR A 48 -9.82 5.61 -5.05
CA THR A 48 -9.04 4.93 -4.01
C THR A 48 -9.56 3.52 -3.87
N GLU A 49 -8.69 2.54 -4.06
CA GLU A 49 -8.98 1.13 -3.80
C GLU A 49 -8.32 0.71 -2.49
N ARG A 50 -8.95 -0.20 -1.75
CA ARG A 50 -8.48 -0.64 -0.43
C ARG A 50 -8.45 -2.14 -0.34
N ALA A 51 -7.41 -2.68 0.28
CA ALA A 51 -7.27 -4.10 0.56
C ALA A 51 -6.59 -4.29 1.92
N THR A 52 -6.93 -5.35 2.63
CA THR A 52 -6.23 -5.75 3.86
C THR A 52 -5.40 -6.99 3.62
N PHE A 53 -4.22 -7.06 4.23
CA PHE A 53 -3.37 -8.25 4.17
C PHE A 53 -2.72 -8.55 5.52
N ILE A 54 -2.30 -9.79 5.70
CA ILE A 54 -1.57 -10.27 6.88
C ILE A 54 -0.14 -10.60 6.44
N LYS A 55 0.85 -10.01 7.12
CA LYS A 55 2.24 -10.43 7.00
C LYS A 55 2.52 -11.45 8.10
N ASN A 56 2.94 -12.66 7.70
CA ASN A 56 3.47 -13.69 8.61
C ASN A 56 4.98 -13.54 8.77
#